data_AF-A0A7Y5R7C2-F1
#
_entry.id   AF-A0A7Y5R7C2-F1
#
_cell.length_a   1.000
_cell.length_b   1.000
_cell.length_c   1.000
_cell.angle_alpha   90.00
_cell.angle_beta   90.00
_cell.angle_gamma   90.00
#
_symmetry.space_group_name_H-M   'P 1'
#
loop_
_entity.id
_entity.type
_entity.pdbx_description
1 polymer ?
#
loop_
_entity_poly.entity_id
_entity_poly.type
_entity_poly.pdbx_seq_one_letter_code
_entity_poly.pdbx_strand_id
1 'polypeptide(L)'
;MRFFTLLALLGLLTACGINPSSTTEKGHPLSEYFYASELNSKDTLVFYAEQQEFENNKLIKPLPDTVLAKYVSPEIMARLNFTGNGEYFAANQFSLDSHTIACVILTRDNWFRMESLLLFNKKLKQYDRLVPVAQLYGGESGQIYTYSWLYRQDEAIYLFSKDIAHSIIMPTEENEEPVEKDDETNWLKKWHNGNFESIALPDSARGER
;
A
#
# COMPACT_ATOMS: atom_id res chain seq x y z
N MET A 1 -62.61 -43.54 0.61
CA MET A 1 -62.78 -42.19 0.01
C MET A 1 -61.44 -41.46 0.11
N ARG A 2 -60.88 -41.07 -1.04
CA ARG A 2 -59.66 -40.25 -1.29
C ARG A 2 -58.28 -40.83 -0.92
N PHE A 3 -57.62 -41.32 -1.97
CA PHE A 3 -56.17 -41.31 -2.21
C PHE A 3 -55.61 -39.86 -2.23
N PHE A 4 -54.32 -39.66 -1.95
CA PHE A 4 -53.31 -38.99 -2.82
C PHE A 4 -51.98 -38.69 -2.08
N THR A 5 -50.85 -39.11 -2.70
CA THR A 5 -49.46 -38.54 -2.70
C THR A 5 -48.70 -38.44 -1.36
N LEU A 6 -47.57 -39.12 -1.09
CA LEU A 6 -46.29 -39.34 -1.82
C LEU A 6 -45.65 -38.04 -2.36
N LEU A 7 -44.38 -37.81 -1.97
CA LEU A 7 -43.42 -36.79 -2.44
C LEU A 7 -43.56 -35.34 -1.93
N ALA A 8 -42.75 -35.03 -0.92
CA ALA A 8 -41.89 -33.84 -0.86
C ALA A 8 -40.70 -34.22 0.04
N LEU A 9 -39.79 -35.08 -0.41
CA LEU A 9 -38.65 -34.75 -1.29
C LEU A 9 -37.90 -33.51 -0.81
N LEU A 10 -36.68 -33.74 -0.31
CA LEU A 10 -35.48 -32.92 -0.52
C LEU A 10 -35.76 -31.44 -0.82
N GLY A 11 -35.82 -30.60 0.20
CA GLY A 11 -36.06 -29.17 0.00
C GLY A 11 -35.60 -28.23 1.12
N LEU A 12 -34.67 -28.66 1.99
CA LEU A 12 -34.16 -27.81 3.09
C LEU A 12 -32.62 -27.72 3.15
N LEU A 13 -31.95 -28.01 2.03
CA LEU A 13 -30.49 -27.90 1.90
C LEU A 13 -30.06 -26.87 0.83
N THR A 14 -30.78 -25.76 0.64
CA THR A 14 -30.33 -24.68 -0.27
C THR A 14 -31.03 -23.33 0.00
N ALA A 15 -30.87 -22.71 1.18
CA ALA A 15 -31.20 -21.29 1.35
C ALA A 15 -30.67 -20.68 2.65
N CYS A 16 -29.36 -20.67 2.85
CA CYS A 16 -28.72 -19.50 3.44
C CYS A 16 -27.54 -19.19 2.55
N GLY A 17 -27.79 -18.29 1.60
CA GLY A 17 -26.84 -17.83 0.61
C GLY A 17 -25.61 -17.24 1.28
N ILE A 18 -24.57 -18.06 1.40
CA ILE A 18 -23.22 -17.58 1.22
C ILE A 18 -23.22 -17.05 -0.21
N ASN A 19 -23.20 -15.73 -0.37
CA ASN A 19 -22.76 -15.12 -1.60
C ASN A 19 -21.23 -15.20 -1.58
N PRO A 20 -20.56 -16.14 -2.27
CA PRO A 20 -19.21 -15.87 -2.71
C PRO A 20 -19.34 -14.91 -3.90
N SER A 21 -19.67 -13.65 -3.65
CA SER A 21 -19.38 -12.59 -4.63
C SER A 21 -17.94 -12.14 -4.43
N SER A 22 -17.01 -13.10 -4.43
CA SER A 22 -15.68 -12.85 -4.96
C SER A 22 -15.71 -13.42 -6.36
N THR A 23 -16.26 -12.67 -7.31
CA THR A 23 -15.81 -12.80 -8.69
C THR A 23 -14.32 -12.47 -8.66
N THR A 24 -13.50 -13.50 -8.45
CA THR A 24 -12.13 -13.53 -8.95
C THR A 24 -12.27 -13.43 -10.46
N GLU A 25 -12.42 -12.21 -10.98
CA GLU A 25 -11.85 -11.88 -12.28
C GLU A 25 -10.46 -12.52 -12.25
N LYS A 26 -10.17 -13.42 -13.20
CA LYS A 26 -8.85 -14.04 -13.30
C LYS A 26 -7.84 -12.90 -13.37
N GLY A 27 -7.29 -12.57 -12.22
CA GLY A 27 -6.45 -11.40 -12.03
C GLY A 27 -5.19 -11.56 -12.86
N HIS A 28 -4.55 -10.45 -13.15
CA HIS A 28 -3.23 -10.49 -13.73
C HIS A 28 -2.32 -11.40 -12.86
N PRO A 29 -1.45 -12.28 -13.41
CA PRO A 29 -0.80 -13.34 -12.62
C PRO A 29 -0.01 -12.84 -11.39
N LEU A 30 0.55 -11.63 -11.46
CA LEU A 30 1.21 -11.00 -10.32
C LEU A 30 0.27 -10.77 -9.12
N SER A 31 -1.04 -10.55 -9.35
CA SER A 31 -2.04 -10.35 -8.29
C SER A 31 -2.22 -11.57 -7.36
N GLU A 32 -1.81 -12.77 -7.80
CA GLU A 32 -1.89 -14.00 -7.00
C GLU A 32 -0.91 -14.01 -5.81
N TYR A 33 0.09 -13.14 -5.86
CA TYR A 33 1.05 -12.96 -4.76
C TYR A 33 0.46 -12.14 -3.61
N PHE A 34 -0.55 -11.30 -3.86
CA PHE A 34 -1.12 -10.39 -2.86
C PHE A 34 -2.31 -11.01 -2.15
N TYR A 35 -2.41 -10.79 -0.84
CA TYR A 35 -3.65 -11.07 -0.12
C TYR A 35 -4.72 -10.07 -0.56
N ALA A 36 -5.93 -10.52 -0.88
CA ALA A 36 -7.02 -9.60 -1.19
C ALA A 36 -7.63 -9.06 0.10
N SER A 37 -7.83 -7.75 0.17
CA SER A 37 -8.60 -7.08 1.21
C SER A 37 -9.54 -6.04 0.61
N GLU A 38 -10.52 -5.62 1.39
CA GLU A 38 -11.39 -4.50 1.06
C GLU A 38 -10.97 -3.29 1.89
N LEU A 39 -10.87 -2.13 1.25
CA LEU A 39 -10.74 -0.86 1.96
C LEU A 39 -12.16 -0.38 2.30
N ASN A 40 -12.66 -0.80 3.46
CA ASN A 40 -13.99 -0.37 3.89
C ASN A 40 -13.98 1.09 4.34
N SER A 41 -15.16 1.74 4.34
CA SER A 41 -15.33 3.14 4.76
C SER A 41 -15.00 3.44 6.23
N LYS A 42 -14.72 2.40 7.03
CA LYS A 42 -14.31 2.51 8.44
C LYS A 42 -12.87 2.10 8.68
N ASP A 43 -12.19 1.59 7.65
CA ASP A 43 -10.85 1.03 7.80
C ASP A 43 -9.83 2.09 7.38
N THR A 44 -8.86 2.32 8.26
CA THR A 44 -7.65 3.08 7.95
C THR A 44 -6.51 2.08 7.80
N LEU A 45 -5.89 2.05 6.63
CA LEU A 45 -4.65 1.32 6.43
C LEU A 45 -3.49 2.20 6.85
N VAL A 46 -2.68 1.69 7.76
CA VAL A 46 -1.49 2.37 8.27
C VAL A 46 -0.27 1.75 7.60
N PHE A 47 0.55 2.59 6.99
CA PHE A 47 1.81 2.22 6.36
C PHE A 47 2.94 2.74 7.21
N TYR A 48 3.78 1.82 7.66
CA TYR A 48 4.85 2.09 8.61
C TYR A 48 5.96 1.09 8.33
N ALA A 49 7.04 1.55 7.68
CA ALA A 49 8.06 0.68 7.08
C ALA A 49 8.93 -0.10 8.09
N GLU A 50 8.60 -0.13 9.38
CA GLU A 50 9.29 -0.98 10.35
C GLU A 50 8.74 -2.40 10.34
N GLN A 51 9.63 -3.37 10.15
CA GLN A 51 9.47 -4.80 10.44
C GLN A 51 8.07 -5.41 10.26
N GLN A 52 7.38 -5.09 9.16
CA GLN A 52 6.13 -5.76 8.84
C GLN A 52 6.43 -7.18 8.34
N GLU A 53 6.50 -8.18 9.21
CA GLU A 53 6.71 -9.59 8.82
C GLU A 53 5.40 -10.30 8.49
N PHE A 54 4.30 -9.79 9.02
CA PHE A 54 2.97 -10.37 8.91
C PHE A 54 1.96 -9.34 8.39
N GLU A 55 1.07 -9.81 7.52
CA GLU A 55 -0.11 -9.07 7.05
C GLU A 55 -1.32 -9.98 7.25
N ASN A 56 -2.37 -9.49 7.92
CA ASN A 56 -3.57 -10.28 8.25
C ASN A 56 -3.26 -11.63 8.95
N ASN A 57 -2.33 -11.62 9.92
CA ASN A 57 -1.83 -12.82 10.63
C ASN A 57 -1.19 -13.89 9.71
N LYS A 58 -0.77 -13.52 8.50
CA LYS A 58 -0.07 -14.40 7.56
C LYS A 58 1.29 -13.82 7.25
N LEU A 59 2.28 -14.71 7.11
CA LEU A 59 3.62 -14.31 6.68
C LEU A 59 3.53 -13.65 5.31
N ILE A 60 4.13 -12.48 5.17
CA ILE A 60 4.21 -11.78 3.89
C ILE A 60 5.00 -12.63 2.89
N LYS A 61 4.52 -12.73 1.65
CA LYS A 61 5.13 -13.61 0.65
C LYS A 61 6.33 -12.93 -0.02
N PRO A 62 7.52 -13.57 -0.07
CA PRO A 62 8.59 -13.13 -0.94
C PRO A 62 8.13 -13.07 -2.39
N LEU A 63 8.51 -12.01 -3.09
CA LEU A 63 8.21 -11.79 -4.49
C LEU A 63 9.54 -11.75 -5.25
N PRO A 64 9.88 -12.79 -6.03
CA PRO A 64 11.13 -12.80 -6.77
C PRO A 64 11.22 -11.62 -7.75
N ASP A 65 12.39 -11.00 -7.81
CA ASP A 65 12.73 -9.91 -8.73
C ASP A 65 12.40 -10.26 -10.20
N THR A 66 12.74 -11.48 -10.62
CA THR A 66 12.46 -12.02 -11.95
C THR A 66 10.97 -12.21 -12.24
N VAL A 67 10.15 -12.39 -11.21
CA VAL A 67 8.69 -12.43 -11.35
C VAL A 67 8.16 -11.01 -11.48
N LEU A 68 8.55 -10.12 -10.58
CA LEU A 68 8.10 -8.72 -10.59
C LEU A 68 8.49 -8.00 -11.89
N ALA A 69 9.73 -8.16 -12.35
CA ALA A 69 10.26 -7.53 -13.56
C ALA A 69 9.58 -7.99 -14.86
N LYS A 70 8.86 -9.12 -14.87
CA LYS A 70 8.04 -9.55 -16.02
C LYS A 70 6.79 -8.71 -16.20
N TYR A 71 6.37 -8.00 -15.15
CA TYR A 71 5.03 -7.43 -15.05
C TYR A 71 5.01 -5.92 -14.84
N VAL A 72 6.14 -5.34 -14.46
CA VAL A 72 6.28 -3.90 -14.30
C VAL A 72 7.32 -3.35 -15.28
N SER A 73 7.23 -2.07 -15.60
CA SER A 73 8.20 -1.44 -16.50
C SER A 73 9.60 -1.37 -15.86
N PRO A 74 10.66 -1.25 -16.68
CA PRO A 74 12.02 -1.02 -16.15
C PRO A 74 12.10 0.23 -15.26
N GLU A 75 11.31 1.26 -15.55
CA GLU A 75 11.23 2.47 -14.73
C GLU A 75 10.67 2.17 -13.33
N ILE A 76 9.58 1.40 -13.23
CA ILE A 76 9.03 0.98 -11.94
C ILE A 76 10.03 0.09 -11.19
N MET A 77 10.69 -0.84 -11.88
CA MET A 77 11.74 -1.66 -11.27
C MET A 77 12.88 -0.81 -10.72
N ALA A 78 13.35 0.20 -11.46
CA ALA A 78 14.42 1.08 -11.01
C ALA A 78 14.02 1.88 -9.75
N ARG A 79 12.77 2.32 -9.67
CA ARG A 79 12.24 3.02 -8.48
C ARG A 79 12.09 2.09 -7.27
N LEU A 80 11.76 0.82 -7.50
CA LEU A 80 11.70 -0.20 -6.44
C LEU A 80 13.09 -0.64 -5.98
N ASN A 81 14.07 -0.71 -6.89
CA ASN A 81 15.44 -1.13 -6.60
C ASN A 81 16.37 0.04 -6.31
N PHE A 82 15.95 0.97 -5.45
CA PHE A 82 16.69 2.21 -5.18
C PHE A 82 18.14 1.98 -4.74
N THR A 83 18.41 0.91 -3.98
CA THR A 83 19.71 0.57 -3.40
C THR A 83 20.51 -0.46 -4.20
N GLY A 84 19.89 -1.07 -5.23
CA GLY A 84 20.54 -2.06 -6.10
C GLY A 84 20.37 -3.53 -5.69
N ASN A 85 20.15 -3.82 -4.39
CA ASN A 85 20.00 -5.19 -3.86
C ASN A 85 18.67 -5.41 -3.12
N GLY A 86 17.59 -4.76 -3.58
CA GLY A 86 16.29 -4.85 -2.92
C GLY A 86 15.67 -6.26 -2.94
N GLU A 87 15.23 -6.73 -1.78
CA GLU A 87 14.31 -7.85 -1.61
C GLU A 87 12.86 -7.34 -1.67
N TYR A 88 12.00 -8.03 -2.42
CA TYR A 88 10.61 -7.61 -2.60
C TYR A 88 9.64 -8.58 -1.95
N PHE A 89 8.53 -8.04 -1.46
CA PHE A 89 7.48 -8.82 -0.87
C PHE A 89 6.09 -8.30 -1.23
N ALA A 90 5.16 -9.22 -1.45
CA ALA A 90 3.76 -8.91 -1.73
C ALA A 90 2.93 -9.08 -0.45
N ALA A 91 2.35 -7.97 0.03
CA ALA A 91 1.50 -7.98 1.22
C ALA A 91 0.02 -8.09 0.83
N ASN A 92 -0.58 -6.97 0.42
CA ASN A 92 -2.03 -6.85 0.30
C ASN A 92 -2.42 -6.19 -1.03
N GLN A 93 -3.68 -6.33 -1.45
CA GLN A 93 -4.25 -5.58 -2.56
C GLN A 93 -5.70 -5.19 -2.27
N PHE A 94 -6.10 -4.03 -2.76
CA PHE A 94 -7.46 -3.48 -2.63
C PHE A 94 -7.79 -2.56 -3.81
N SER A 95 -9.07 -2.33 -4.08
CA SER A 95 -9.50 -1.41 -5.14
C SER A 95 -9.49 0.04 -4.64
N LEU A 96 -8.82 0.94 -5.37
CA LEU A 96 -8.91 2.39 -5.14
C LEU A 96 -10.16 2.96 -5.80
N ASP A 97 -10.52 2.42 -6.97
CA ASP A 97 -11.74 2.74 -7.69
C ASP A 97 -12.15 1.57 -8.59
N SER A 98 -13.14 1.78 -9.46
CA SER A 98 -13.60 0.73 -10.40
C SER A 98 -12.54 0.33 -11.42
N HIS A 99 -11.52 1.15 -11.68
CA HIS A 99 -10.52 0.98 -12.73
C HIS A 99 -9.11 0.64 -12.20
N THR A 100 -8.86 0.82 -10.90
CA THR A 100 -7.51 0.76 -10.32
C THR A 100 -7.48 -0.15 -9.10
N ILE A 101 -6.55 -1.11 -9.11
CA ILE A 101 -6.18 -1.92 -7.94
C ILE A 101 -4.84 -1.40 -7.43
N ALA A 102 -4.73 -1.17 -6.11
CA ALA A 102 -3.46 -0.92 -5.46
C ALA A 102 -2.95 -2.23 -4.85
N CYS A 103 -1.70 -2.57 -5.15
CA CYS A 103 -1.00 -3.71 -4.59
C CYS A 103 0.15 -3.21 -3.70
N VAL A 104 0.13 -3.56 -2.42
CA VAL A 104 1.14 -3.16 -1.44
C VAL A 104 2.37 -4.03 -1.62
N ILE A 105 3.45 -3.40 -2.08
CA ILE A 105 4.76 -4.03 -2.22
C ILE A 105 5.72 -3.45 -1.18
N LEU A 106 6.48 -4.33 -0.55
CA LEU A 106 7.50 -3.99 0.42
C LEU A 106 8.87 -4.23 -0.23
N THR A 107 9.76 -3.26 -0.12
CA THR A 107 11.17 -3.37 -0.49
C THR A 107 12.02 -3.35 0.77
N ARG A 108 13.01 -4.24 0.84
CA ARG A 108 14.00 -4.28 1.93
C ARG A 108 15.40 -4.36 1.36
N ASP A 109 16.31 -3.56 1.89
CA ASP A 109 17.75 -3.71 1.67
C ASP A 109 18.49 -3.19 2.90
N ASN A 110 19.26 -4.02 3.60
CA ASN A 110 20.07 -3.62 4.77
C ASN A 110 19.29 -2.73 5.77
N TRP A 111 19.60 -1.43 5.84
CA TRP A 111 18.99 -0.41 6.70
C TRP A 111 17.89 0.42 6.00
N PHE A 112 17.55 0.09 4.76
CA PHE A 112 16.48 0.69 3.96
C PHE A 112 15.23 -0.18 3.93
N ARG A 113 14.07 0.41 4.21
CA ARG A 113 12.76 -0.21 4.01
C ARG A 113 11.84 0.76 3.31
N MET A 114 10.99 0.24 2.42
CA MET A 114 10.00 1.06 1.72
C MET A 114 8.74 0.25 1.49
N GLU A 115 7.59 0.88 1.72
CA GLU A 115 6.29 0.36 1.31
C GLU A 115 5.75 1.23 0.18
N SER A 116 5.19 0.61 -0.84
CA SER A 116 4.66 1.30 -2.00
C SER A 116 3.36 0.67 -2.47
N LEU A 117 2.49 1.49 -3.04
CA LEU A 117 1.34 1.05 -3.80
C LEU A 117 1.77 0.90 -5.27
N LEU A 118 1.84 -0.34 -5.74
CA LEU A 118 1.99 -0.68 -7.14
C LEU A 118 0.59 -0.72 -7.78
N LEU A 119 0.30 0.22 -8.67
CA LEU A 119 -1.05 0.46 -9.17
C LEU A 119 -1.27 -0.30 -10.48
N PHE A 120 -2.25 -1.21 -10.46
CA PHE A 120 -2.71 -1.94 -11.62
C PHE A 120 -3.90 -1.23 -12.28
N ASN A 121 -3.74 -0.86 -13.54
CA ASN A 121 -4.78 -0.28 -14.36
C ASN A 121 -5.59 -1.41 -15.03
N LYS A 122 -6.83 -1.63 -14.60
CA LYS A 122 -7.69 -2.72 -15.12
C LYS A 122 -8.00 -2.58 -16.61
N LYS A 123 -8.09 -1.34 -17.11
CA LYS A 123 -8.38 -1.06 -18.53
C LYS A 123 -7.19 -1.42 -19.41
N LEU A 124 -5.99 -1.01 -19.00
CA LEU A 124 -4.74 -1.28 -19.73
C LEU A 124 -4.17 -2.68 -19.43
N LYS A 125 -4.67 -3.34 -18.37
CA LYS A 125 -4.20 -4.62 -17.86
C LYS A 125 -2.70 -4.64 -17.54
N GLN A 126 -2.19 -3.55 -17.00
CA GLN A 126 -0.77 -3.40 -16.67
C GLN A 126 -0.57 -2.61 -15.37
N TYR A 127 0.59 -2.80 -14.74
CA TYR A 127 1.05 -1.94 -13.67
C TYR A 127 1.74 -0.72 -14.27
N ASP A 128 1.17 0.46 -14.05
CA ASP A 128 1.64 1.70 -14.70
C ASP A 128 2.24 2.72 -13.73
N ARG A 129 2.01 2.56 -12.42
CA ARG A 129 2.43 3.55 -11.43
C ARG A 129 2.87 2.91 -10.12
N LEU A 130 3.73 3.64 -9.44
CA LEU A 130 4.24 3.32 -8.11
C LEU A 130 4.12 4.56 -7.22
N VAL A 131 3.50 4.39 -6.06
CA VAL A 131 3.32 5.46 -5.06
C VAL A 131 3.97 5.02 -3.76
N PRO A 132 5.11 5.61 -3.36
CA PRO A 132 5.67 5.38 -2.03
C PRO A 132 4.71 5.86 -0.96
N VAL A 133 4.50 5.05 0.08
CA VAL A 133 3.58 5.33 1.20
C VAL A 133 4.23 5.20 2.55
N ALA A 134 5.32 4.46 2.67
CA ALA A 134 6.17 4.53 3.85
C ALA A 134 7.63 4.31 3.45
N GLN A 135 8.53 4.92 4.21
CA GLN A 135 9.96 4.81 4.00
C GLN A 135 10.67 4.86 5.33
N LEU A 136 11.69 4.03 5.46
CA LEU A 136 12.66 4.07 6.53
C LEU A 136 14.04 4.03 5.88
N TYR A 137 14.78 5.10 6.04
CA TYR A 137 16.19 5.19 5.69
C TYR A 137 16.94 5.61 6.94
N GLY A 138 17.93 4.85 7.36
CA GLY A 138 18.77 5.21 8.50
C GLY A 138 20.25 4.97 8.23
N GLY A 139 21.06 6.02 8.36
CA GLY A 139 22.52 5.97 8.32
C GLY A 139 23.14 6.92 9.33
N GLU A 140 24.47 6.93 9.41
CA GLU A 140 25.20 7.77 10.37
C GLU A 140 25.03 9.28 10.13
N SER A 141 24.73 9.68 8.89
CA SER A 141 24.60 11.09 8.47
C SER A 141 23.17 11.63 8.47
N GLY A 142 22.17 10.78 8.78
CA GLY A 142 20.78 11.20 8.79
C GLY A 142 19.80 10.04 8.68
N GLN A 143 18.55 10.33 9.02
CA GLN A 143 17.45 9.37 9.01
C GLN A 143 16.22 10.02 8.40
N ILE A 144 15.48 9.26 7.60
CA ILE A 144 14.21 9.70 7.01
C ILE A 144 13.16 8.63 7.31
N TYR A 145 12.04 9.10 7.85
CA TYR A 145 10.87 8.32 8.16
C TYR A 145 9.67 8.92 7.43
N THR A 146 8.98 8.11 6.64
CA THR A 146 7.68 8.46 6.08
C THR A 146 6.66 7.46 6.61
N TYR A 147 5.58 8.00 7.16
CA TYR A 147 4.42 7.24 7.62
C TYR A 147 3.18 7.71 6.88
N SER A 148 2.30 6.79 6.50
CA SER A 148 1.05 7.19 5.85
C SER A 148 -0.16 6.46 6.37
N TRP A 149 -1.30 7.14 6.26
CA TRP A 149 -2.63 6.63 6.57
C TRP A 149 -3.46 6.75 5.31
N LEU A 150 -3.88 5.61 4.75
CA LEU A 150 -4.83 5.55 3.67
C LEU A 150 -6.21 5.25 4.24
N TYR A 151 -7.18 6.12 3.99
CA TYR A 151 -8.52 5.98 4.53
C TYR A 151 -9.56 6.44 3.52
N ARG A 152 -10.80 6.00 3.73
CA ARG A 152 -11.96 6.43 2.94
C ARG A 152 -12.87 7.32 3.78
N GLN A 153 -13.29 8.45 3.23
CA GLN A 153 -14.25 9.37 3.82
C GLN A 153 -15.19 9.86 2.70
N ASP A 154 -16.50 9.73 2.90
CA ASP A 154 -17.53 10.17 1.93
C ASP A 154 -17.28 9.65 0.50
N GLU A 155 -16.95 8.36 0.37
CA GLU A 155 -16.56 7.67 -0.88
C GLU A 155 -15.23 8.11 -1.53
N ALA A 156 -14.59 9.17 -1.02
CA ALA A 156 -13.26 9.58 -1.45
C ALA A 156 -12.17 8.86 -0.66
N ILE A 157 -11.08 8.50 -1.34
CA ILE A 157 -9.89 7.95 -0.70
C ILE A 157 -8.88 9.07 -0.48
N TYR A 158 -8.27 9.08 0.69
CA TYR A 158 -7.27 10.03 1.11
C TYR A 158 -6.02 9.30 1.56
N LEU A 159 -4.86 9.90 1.27
CA LEU A 159 -3.56 9.50 1.77
C LEU A 159 -3.00 10.68 2.57
N PHE A 160 -3.01 10.56 3.89
CA PHE A 160 -2.28 11.46 4.76
C PHE A 160 -0.89 10.88 4.98
N SER A 161 0.15 11.71 4.85
CA SER A 161 1.54 11.29 5.04
C SER A 161 2.25 12.26 5.97
N LYS A 162 3.14 11.73 6.80
CA LYS A 162 4.03 12.48 7.67
C LYS A 162 5.46 12.05 7.37
N ASP A 163 6.28 13.01 6.96
CA ASP A 163 7.71 12.85 6.75
C ASP A 163 8.44 13.46 7.96
N ILE A 164 9.41 12.72 8.48
CA ILE A 164 10.30 13.14 9.56
C ILE A 164 11.71 12.91 9.05
N ALA A 165 12.53 13.95 9.01
CA ALA A 165 13.92 13.86 8.63
C ALA A 165 14.79 14.37 9.80
N HIS A 166 15.79 13.58 10.16
CA HIS A 166 16.86 13.97 11.07
C HIS A 166 18.15 14.06 10.26
N SER A 167 18.87 15.17 10.38
CA SER A 167 20.11 15.41 9.64
C SER A 167 21.14 16.12 10.50
N ILE A 168 22.41 15.85 10.23
CA ILE A 168 23.53 16.59 10.81
C ILE A 168 23.99 17.61 9.78
N ILE A 169 23.87 18.89 10.10
CA ILE A 169 24.43 19.97 9.29
C ILE A 169 25.88 20.13 9.70
N MET A 170 26.77 19.81 8.76
CA MET A 170 28.20 19.99 8.97
C MET A 170 28.54 21.48 9.04
N PRO A 171 29.43 21.88 9.95
CA PRO A 171 29.84 23.27 10.10
C PRO A 171 30.49 23.81 8.84
N THR A 172 30.35 25.13 8.61
CA THR A 172 31.00 25.80 7.48
C THR A 172 32.34 26.43 7.86
N GLU A 173 32.56 26.67 9.16
CA GLU A 173 33.80 27.20 9.72
C GLU A 173 34.50 26.18 10.64
N GLU A 174 35.83 26.29 10.76
CA GLU A 174 36.68 25.31 11.47
C GLU A 174 36.43 25.23 12.99
N ASN A 175 35.71 26.19 13.58
CA ASN A 175 35.41 26.27 15.01
C ASN A 175 33.91 26.12 15.34
N GLU A 176 33.09 25.71 14.37
CA GLU A 176 31.67 25.44 14.60
C GLU A 176 31.45 23.96 14.88
N GLU A 177 30.58 23.66 15.85
CA GLU A 177 30.14 22.28 16.11
C GLU A 177 29.05 21.89 15.09
N PRO A 178 28.95 20.61 14.70
CA PRO A 178 27.83 20.11 13.91
C PRO A 178 26.49 20.39 14.59
N VAL A 179 25.48 20.74 13.79
CA VAL A 179 24.14 21.07 14.28
C VAL A 179 23.16 19.97 13.86
N GLU A 180 22.47 19.40 14.83
CA GLU A 180 21.34 18.50 14.58
C GLU A 180 20.13 19.31 14.11
N LYS A 181 19.48 18.82 13.04
CA LYS A 181 18.26 19.41 12.51
C LYS A 181 17.21 18.34 12.30
N ASP A 182 16.06 18.56 12.93
CA ASP A 182 14.83 17.82 12.71
C ASP A 182 13.88 18.63 11.83
N ASP A 183 13.38 18.01 10.76
CA ASP A 183 12.33 18.56 9.91
C ASP A 183 11.12 17.60 9.94
N GLU A 184 9.93 18.15 10.19
CA GLU A 184 8.67 17.43 10.08
C GLU A 184 7.81 18.08 8.99
N THR A 185 7.28 17.27 8.07
CA THR A 185 6.36 17.77 7.04
C THR A 185 5.17 16.85 6.89
N ASN A 186 3.98 17.44 6.88
CA ASN A 186 2.73 16.72 6.69
C ASN A 186 2.21 16.95 5.27
N TRP A 187 1.52 15.96 4.71
CA TRP A 187 0.90 16.03 3.39
C TRP A 187 -0.47 15.38 3.42
N LEU A 188 -1.43 15.95 2.69
CA LEU A 188 -2.72 15.32 2.44
C LEU A 188 -2.97 15.25 0.94
N LYS A 189 -3.23 14.04 0.45
CA LYS A 189 -3.55 13.79 -0.95
C LYS A 189 -4.91 13.12 -1.07
N LYS A 190 -5.67 13.49 -2.10
CA LYS A 190 -6.95 12.88 -2.44
C LYS A 190 -6.79 12.04 -3.70
N TRP A 191 -7.33 10.83 -3.71
CA TRP A 191 -7.43 10.01 -4.91
C TRP A 191 -8.49 10.58 -5.85
N HIS A 192 -8.08 10.93 -7.06
CA HIS A 192 -8.96 11.52 -8.07
C HIS A 192 -8.38 11.26 -9.47
N ASN A 193 -9.24 10.88 -10.42
CA ASN A 193 -8.86 10.60 -11.82
C ASN A 193 -7.64 9.68 -11.96
N GLY A 194 -7.57 8.67 -11.08
CA GLY A 194 -6.49 7.71 -11.06
C GLY A 194 -5.21 8.19 -10.39
N ASN A 195 -5.13 9.37 -9.78
CA ASN A 195 -3.91 9.87 -9.13
C ASN A 195 -4.17 10.39 -7.72
N PHE A 196 -3.11 10.45 -6.90
CA PHE A 196 -3.14 11.17 -5.62
C PHE A 196 -2.76 12.63 -5.86
N GLU A 197 -3.74 13.52 -5.75
CA GLU A 197 -3.59 14.97 -5.92
C GLU A 197 -3.45 15.64 -4.54
N SER A 198 -2.42 16.47 -4.35
CA SER A 198 -2.25 17.22 -3.11
C SER A 198 -3.40 18.19 -2.88
N ILE A 199 -3.94 18.20 -1.66
CA ILE A 199 -4.98 19.13 -1.23
C ILE A 199 -4.53 19.90 0.01
N ALA A 200 -5.23 20.98 0.34
CA ALA A 200 -4.93 21.76 1.53
C ALA A 200 -5.08 20.90 2.79
N LEU A 201 -4.06 20.96 3.66
CA LEU A 201 -4.15 20.41 5.00
C LEU A 201 -5.07 21.29 5.85
N PRO A 202 -6.05 20.70 6.56
CA PRO A 202 -6.81 21.43 7.56
C PRO A 202 -5.86 21.94 8.65
N ASP A 203 -6.14 23.11 9.19
CA ASP A 203 -5.23 23.77 10.15
C ASP A 203 -4.93 22.89 11.38
N SER A 204 -5.89 22.07 11.80
CA SER A 204 -5.72 21.08 12.88
C SER A 204 -4.66 20.00 12.62
N ALA A 205 -4.25 19.80 11.37
CA ALA A 205 -3.29 18.78 10.94
C ALA A 205 -1.93 19.37 10.53
N ARG A 206 -1.73 20.69 10.64
CA ARG A 206 -0.49 21.34 10.19
C ARG A 206 0.69 21.13 11.13
N GLY A 207 0.45 20.68 12.37
CA GLY A 207 1.52 20.39 13.33
C GLY A 207 2.41 21.61 13.56
N GLU A 208 1.89 22.65 14.22
CA GLU A 208 2.75 23.74 14.69
C GLU A 208 3.62 23.22 15.85
N ARG A 209 4.93 23.12 15.62
CA ARG A 209 5.95 23.14 16.67
C ARG A 209 7.04 24.10 16.28
#